data_AF-A0A267DEK6-F1
#
_entry.id   AF-A0A267DEK6-F1
#
_cell.length_a   1.000
_cell.length_b   1.000
_cell.length_c   1.000
_cell.angle_alpha   90.00
_cell.angle_beta   90.00
_cell.angle_gamma   90.00
#
_symmetry.space_group_name_H-M   'P 1'
#
loop_
_entity.id
_entity.type
_entity.pdbx_description
1 polymer ?
#
loop_
_entity_poly.entity_id
_entity_poly.type
_entity_poly.pdbx_seq_one_letter_code
_entity_poly.pdbx_strand_id
1 'polypeptide(L)'
;SQNTRLTQLGPPSKMASSSSRPGSAAGEATTGKCEIMLCNETSVGRGPRSNLSLCSGHLAADVERVRLLRVDTEARIAALRAGLGDFEPRRQRMASDVRELEVVFDSLEAELDAWRVDIVDSARGRYESLSSKIAACKHVVGYAEAIRAADRSGDYRRVYELAAQVEPTLELLNPSDGSGESGEGGGFMADRGNLTDICSAVRNARYLLDRQMSPLAGDRPASAPPVELRRTLRNLGGEIECLAVCSNTAGFHCSAAGGSRLVAKGASEAQRPLGPACLFVSYDLNERSHHLLVIELPSGQRHRLDAEIDWSLPISDLHCDSSAQRLYISQGEDGCTVVSLSGNVLHKINANSLEHKLGAASAVVSGRDQLFLLDGKEKRLLGIDKSDYSVSADFDLGNFFTGRPWMGGLAISGSRVLVADKGGRSVHKVCSLTGRLIASYPTAGAADSPQLQRPTGLAVDSRGVVCVSDSWGQTVQLFLADGSTVHVLGIDGQPGGGEGQFDGPQGVGLLEPDPLSGQRLLYVADWRNQAVKEFQLY
;
A
#
# COMPACT_ATOMS: atom_id res chain seq x y z
N SER A 1 -26.45 -26.70 1.39
CA SER A 1 -26.79 -27.88 0.58
C SER A 1 -25.53 -28.70 0.35
N GLN A 2 -25.67 -30.03 0.35
CA GLN A 2 -24.65 -31.05 0.05
C GLN A 2 -23.73 -31.53 1.20
N ASN A 3 -24.36 -32.32 2.08
CA ASN A 3 -23.96 -33.64 2.58
C ASN A 3 -22.47 -34.05 2.56
N THR A 4 -21.91 -34.05 3.77
CA THR A 4 -20.98 -35.02 4.33
C THR A 4 -21.42 -36.48 4.07
N ARG A 5 -20.56 -37.26 3.40
CA ARG A 5 -20.57 -38.73 3.43
C ARG A 5 -19.14 -39.23 3.66
N LEU A 6 -18.78 -39.43 4.92
CA LEU A 6 -17.72 -40.38 5.29
C LEU A 6 -18.33 -41.37 6.27
N THR A 7 -18.54 -42.56 5.73
CA THR A 7 -19.11 -43.76 6.33
C THR A 7 -18.37 -44.18 7.60
N GLN A 8 -19.11 -44.30 8.70
CA GLN A 8 -18.74 -45.08 9.87
C GLN A 8 -18.66 -46.56 9.48
N LEU A 9 -17.47 -47.17 9.59
CA LEU A 9 -17.35 -48.62 9.67
C LEU A 9 -17.69 -49.04 11.10
N GLY A 10 -18.87 -49.63 11.27
CA GLY A 10 -19.30 -50.22 12.54
C GLY A 10 -18.43 -51.43 12.94
N PRO A 11 -18.44 -51.83 14.22
CA PRO A 11 -17.66 -52.97 14.69
C PRO A 11 -18.20 -54.27 14.06
N PRO A 12 -17.36 -55.29 13.82
CA PRO A 12 -17.84 -56.56 13.32
C PRO A 12 -18.77 -57.20 14.35
N SER A 13 -19.93 -57.61 13.87
CA SER A 13 -20.97 -58.31 14.61
C SER A 13 -20.40 -59.61 15.22
N LYS A 14 -20.77 -59.83 16.49
CA LYS A 14 -20.73 -61.16 17.11
C LYS A 14 -21.62 -62.09 16.27
N MET A 15 -21.03 -62.97 15.47
CA MET A 15 -21.74 -64.14 14.96
C MET A 15 -21.51 -65.31 15.90
N ALA A 16 -22.63 -65.75 16.45
CA ALA A 16 -22.79 -66.90 17.30
C ALA A 16 -22.44 -68.20 16.56
N SER A 17 -22.04 -69.16 17.39
CA SER A 17 -21.94 -70.59 17.16
C SER A 17 -22.95 -71.15 16.16
N SER A 18 -22.46 -71.70 15.05
CA SER A 18 -23.14 -72.78 14.33
C SER A 18 -22.23 -74.01 14.35
N SER A 19 -22.72 -75.03 15.04
CA SER A 19 -22.18 -76.38 15.02
C SER A 19 -22.28 -76.97 13.62
N SER A 20 -21.16 -77.25 12.98
CA SER A 20 -21.09 -78.23 11.89
C SER A 20 -19.84 -79.09 12.08
N ARG A 21 -20.09 -80.41 12.04
CA ARG A 21 -19.15 -81.52 12.18
C ARG A 21 -17.95 -81.42 11.22
N PRO A 22 -16.84 -82.11 11.52
CA PRO A 22 -15.64 -82.09 10.67
C PRO A 22 -15.96 -82.70 9.31
N GLY A 23 -16.07 -81.86 8.29
CA GLY A 23 -16.12 -82.28 6.89
C GLY A 23 -14.72 -82.70 6.47
N SER A 24 -14.50 -84.01 6.37
CA SER A 24 -13.35 -84.61 5.72
C SER A 24 -13.28 -84.14 4.26
N ALA A 25 -12.47 -83.12 3.97
CA ALA A 25 -11.99 -82.89 2.62
C ALA A 25 -10.85 -83.88 2.36
N ALA A 26 -11.24 -85.13 2.13
CA ALA A 26 -10.41 -86.10 1.45
C ALA A 26 -9.96 -85.45 0.14
N GLY A 27 -8.64 -85.37 -0.07
CA GLY A 27 -8.08 -84.88 -1.30
C GLY A 27 -8.60 -85.71 -2.46
N GLU A 28 -9.30 -85.08 -3.40
CA GLU A 28 -9.36 -85.61 -4.76
C GLU A 28 -7.93 -85.57 -5.30
N ALA A 29 -7.31 -86.75 -5.34
CA ALA A 29 -6.05 -86.96 -6.02
C ALA A 29 -6.29 -86.71 -7.51
N THR A 30 -6.08 -85.47 -7.96
CA THR A 30 -5.89 -85.19 -9.38
C THR A 30 -4.54 -85.79 -9.77
N THR A 31 -4.57 -87.00 -10.32
CA THR A 31 -3.40 -87.62 -10.96
C THR A 31 -3.14 -86.91 -12.29
N GLY A 32 -2.62 -85.68 -12.21
CA GLY A 32 -2.18 -84.85 -13.33
C GLY A 32 -0.68 -84.64 -13.29
N LYS A 33 -0.11 -84.02 -14.33
CA LYS A 33 1.26 -83.50 -14.29
C LYS A 33 1.27 -82.16 -13.54
N CYS A 34 2.39 -81.84 -12.91
CA CYS A 34 2.60 -80.52 -12.33
C CYS A 34 2.42 -79.41 -13.40
N GLU A 35 1.61 -78.40 -13.10
CA GLU A 35 1.24 -77.31 -14.03
C GLU A 35 2.30 -76.20 -14.12
N ILE A 36 3.44 -76.36 -13.44
CA ILE A 36 4.58 -75.44 -13.54
C ILE A 36 5.39 -75.76 -14.79
N MET A 37 5.66 -74.72 -15.58
CA MET A 37 6.48 -74.77 -16.79
C MET A 37 7.81 -75.49 -16.51
N LEU A 38 8.15 -76.48 -17.36
CA LEU A 38 9.37 -77.29 -17.29
C LEU A 38 9.42 -78.33 -16.14
N CYS A 39 8.32 -78.55 -15.41
CA CYS A 39 8.23 -79.63 -14.42
C CYS A 39 7.50 -80.86 -15.00
N ASN A 40 8.12 -82.03 -14.92
CA ASN A 40 7.56 -83.30 -15.41
C ASN A 40 7.10 -84.25 -14.30
N GLU A 41 7.09 -83.80 -13.05
CA GLU A 41 6.67 -84.62 -11.90
C GLU A 41 5.15 -84.70 -11.78
N THR A 42 4.65 -85.75 -11.12
CA THR A 42 3.22 -85.94 -10.86
C THR A 42 2.71 -84.95 -9.82
N SER A 43 1.51 -84.42 -10.03
CA SER A 43 0.87 -83.54 -9.07
C SER A 43 0.41 -84.34 -7.85
N VAL A 44 0.69 -83.79 -6.67
CA VAL A 44 0.35 -84.37 -5.35
C VAL A 44 -0.78 -83.57 -4.70
N GLY A 45 -0.98 -82.31 -5.10
CA GLY A 45 -2.08 -81.49 -4.60
C GLY A 45 -2.09 -80.09 -5.22
N ARG A 46 -3.09 -79.28 -4.84
CA ARG A 46 -3.28 -77.93 -5.37
C ARG A 46 -2.60 -76.88 -4.47
N GLY A 47 -1.82 -75.99 -5.08
CA GLY A 47 -1.08 -74.93 -4.39
C GLY A 47 -1.99 -73.87 -3.77
N PRO A 48 -1.80 -73.48 -2.49
CA PRO A 48 -2.69 -72.54 -1.82
C PRO A 48 -2.56 -71.08 -2.29
N ARG A 49 -1.43 -70.71 -2.93
CA ARG A 49 -1.21 -69.36 -3.49
C ARG A 49 -1.45 -69.34 -4.98
N SER A 50 -0.89 -70.31 -5.69
CA SER A 50 -0.96 -70.39 -7.15
C SER A 50 -2.29 -70.95 -7.65
N ASN A 51 -3.01 -71.71 -6.80
CA ASN A 51 -4.22 -72.46 -7.15
C ASN A 51 -4.02 -73.48 -8.29
N LEU A 52 -2.78 -73.88 -8.56
CA LEU A 52 -2.38 -74.82 -9.61
C LEU A 52 -2.16 -76.23 -9.05
N SER A 53 -2.24 -77.26 -9.89
CA SER A 53 -1.88 -78.64 -9.51
C SER A 53 -0.35 -78.80 -9.48
N LEU A 54 0.24 -79.06 -8.32
CA LEU A 54 1.69 -79.02 -8.09
C LEU A 54 2.27 -80.36 -7.63
N CYS A 55 3.52 -80.65 -8.00
CA CYS A 55 4.29 -81.76 -7.41
C CYS A 55 4.69 -81.46 -5.96
N SER A 56 5.19 -82.46 -5.23
CA SER A 56 5.52 -82.34 -3.81
C SER A 56 6.50 -81.19 -3.50
N GLY A 57 7.55 -81.02 -4.31
CA GLY A 57 8.54 -79.95 -4.14
C GLY A 57 7.96 -78.55 -4.37
N HIS A 58 7.19 -78.39 -5.45
CA HIS A 58 6.57 -77.09 -5.77
C HIS A 58 5.41 -76.74 -4.84
N LEU A 59 4.64 -77.73 -4.39
CA LEU A 59 3.58 -77.54 -3.40
C LEU A 59 4.16 -77.08 -2.06
N ALA A 60 5.27 -77.67 -1.61
CA ALA A 60 5.98 -77.24 -0.41
C ALA A 60 6.47 -75.79 -0.53
N ALA A 61 7.04 -75.41 -1.67
CA ALA A 61 7.48 -74.03 -1.93
C ALA A 61 6.31 -73.03 -2.01
N ASP A 62 5.16 -73.43 -2.54
CA ASP A 62 3.96 -72.57 -2.61
C ASP A 62 3.34 -72.36 -1.22
N VAL A 63 3.26 -73.43 -0.41
CA VAL A 63 2.83 -73.38 0.99
C VAL A 63 3.77 -72.52 1.83
N GLU A 64 5.08 -72.64 1.65
CA GLU A 64 6.06 -71.85 2.41
C GLU A 64 5.97 -70.36 2.06
N ARG A 65 5.70 -70.02 0.80
CA ARG A 65 5.44 -68.63 0.39
C ARG A 65 4.18 -68.05 1.02
N VAL A 66 3.13 -68.85 1.24
CA VAL A 66 1.93 -68.41 1.98
C VAL A 66 2.24 -68.23 3.47
N ARG A 67 3.06 -69.11 4.07
CA ARG A 67 3.48 -68.96 5.46
C ARG A 67 4.27 -67.67 5.69
N LEU A 68 5.21 -67.36 4.81
CA LEU A 68 5.97 -66.11 4.89
C LEU A 68 5.06 -64.88 4.72
N LEU A 69 4.09 -64.93 3.80
CA LEU A 69 3.11 -63.84 3.63
C LEU A 69 2.26 -63.64 4.89
N ARG A 70 1.84 -64.72 5.55
CA ARG A 70 1.10 -64.64 6.82
C ARG A 70 1.92 -63.92 7.89
N VAL A 71 3.18 -64.32 8.07
CA VAL A 71 4.08 -63.73 9.08
C VAL A 71 4.33 -62.24 8.80
N ASP A 72 4.59 -61.86 7.54
CA ASP A 72 4.74 -60.45 7.15
C ASP A 72 3.44 -59.65 7.38
N THR A 73 2.30 -60.23 7.05
CA THR A 73 0.99 -59.57 7.25
C THR A 73 0.67 -59.40 8.74
N GLU A 74 0.92 -60.41 9.57
CA GLU A 74 0.76 -60.34 11.02
C GLU A 74 1.68 -59.31 11.65
N ALA A 75 2.93 -59.21 11.20
CA ALA A 75 3.87 -58.18 11.64
C ALA A 75 3.40 -56.76 11.29
N ARG A 76 2.88 -56.54 10.08
CA ARG A 76 2.32 -55.24 9.66
C ARG A 76 1.06 -54.87 10.45
N ILE A 77 0.18 -55.83 10.73
CA ILE A 77 -1.01 -55.61 11.55
C ILE A 77 -0.63 -55.29 13.00
N ALA A 78 0.38 -55.97 13.56
CA ALA A 78 0.88 -55.68 14.90
C ALA A 78 1.47 -54.26 15.00
N ALA A 79 2.24 -53.83 13.99
CA ALA A 79 2.78 -52.47 13.91
C ALA A 79 1.66 -51.41 13.85
N LEU A 80 0.60 -51.65 13.06
CA LEU A 80 -0.56 -50.76 12.99
C LEU A 80 -1.34 -50.71 14.31
N ARG A 81 -1.49 -51.84 15.00
CA ARG A 81 -2.13 -51.90 16.34
C ARG A 81 -1.33 -51.15 17.40
N ALA A 82 -0.01 -51.21 17.36
CA ALA A 82 0.85 -50.44 18.25
C ALA A 82 0.71 -48.93 18.00
N GLY A 83 0.56 -48.50 16.74
CA GLY A 83 0.32 -47.10 16.38
C GLY A 83 -1.08 -46.58 16.73
N LEU A 84 -2.11 -47.44 16.68
CA LEU A 84 -3.52 -47.10 16.98
C LEU A 84 -3.73 -46.44 18.35
N GLY A 85 -2.92 -46.82 19.36
CA GLY A 85 -2.98 -46.22 20.70
C GLY A 85 -2.53 -44.76 20.77
N ASP A 86 -1.72 -44.30 19.81
CA ASP A 86 -1.19 -42.91 19.78
C ASP A 86 -2.12 -41.94 19.04
N PHE A 87 -3.02 -42.46 18.19
CA PHE A 87 -3.96 -41.64 17.42
C PHE A 87 -5.13 -41.12 18.25
N GLU A 88 -5.63 -41.90 19.20
CA GLU A 88 -6.77 -41.48 20.03
C GLU A 88 -6.47 -40.26 20.93
N PRO A 89 -5.35 -40.21 21.68
CA PRO A 89 -4.98 -39.01 22.43
C PRO A 89 -4.64 -37.84 21.51
N ARG A 90 -4.03 -38.06 20.33
CA ARG A 90 -3.80 -36.98 19.33
C ARG A 90 -5.10 -36.43 18.78
N ARG A 91 -6.09 -37.29 18.48
CA ARG A 91 -7.43 -36.89 18.03
C ARG A 91 -8.14 -36.05 19.09
N GLN A 92 -8.05 -36.44 20.35
CA GLN A 92 -8.63 -35.68 21.46
C GLN A 92 -7.95 -34.31 21.65
N ARG A 93 -6.62 -34.25 21.49
CA ARG A 93 -5.86 -32.98 21.52
C ARG A 93 -6.27 -32.06 20.37
N MET A 94 -6.25 -32.56 19.13
CA MET A 94 -6.71 -31.79 17.96
C MET A 94 -8.17 -31.32 18.09
N ALA A 95 -9.04 -32.15 18.67
CA ALA A 95 -10.43 -31.75 18.92
C ALA A 95 -10.56 -30.68 20.02
N SER A 96 -9.61 -30.58 20.94
CA SER A 96 -9.52 -29.48 21.91
C SER A 96 -9.00 -28.22 21.25
N ASP A 97 -7.91 -28.33 20.49
CA ASP A 97 -7.29 -27.21 19.78
C ASP A 97 -8.26 -26.56 18.77
N VAL A 98 -9.05 -27.37 18.06
CA VAL A 98 -10.10 -26.87 17.15
C VAL A 98 -11.17 -26.10 17.90
N ARG A 99 -11.62 -26.57 19.08
CA ARG A 99 -12.61 -25.84 19.89
C ARG A 99 -12.04 -24.53 20.46
N GLU A 100 -10.78 -24.53 20.86
CA GLU A 100 -10.11 -23.30 21.32
C GLU A 100 -9.98 -22.29 20.18
N LEU A 101 -9.65 -22.75 18.97
CA LEU A 101 -9.63 -21.90 17.78
C LEU A 101 -11.02 -21.34 17.46
N GLU A 102 -12.07 -22.17 17.50
CA GLU A 102 -13.46 -21.71 17.29
C GLU A 102 -13.83 -20.59 18.28
N VAL A 103 -13.52 -20.74 19.57
CA VAL A 103 -13.77 -19.71 20.59
C VAL A 103 -13.00 -18.41 20.31
N VAL A 104 -11.75 -18.50 19.85
CA VAL A 104 -10.95 -17.33 19.49
C VAL A 104 -11.53 -16.63 18.27
N PHE A 105 -11.99 -17.37 17.26
CA PHE A 105 -12.63 -16.79 16.08
C PHE A 105 -13.97 -16.11 16.43
N ASP A 106 -14.80 -16.73 17.27
CA ASP A 106 -16.04 -16.12 17.75
C ASP A 106 -15.76 -14.80 18.51
N SER A 107 -14.69 -14.76 19.32
CA SER A 107 -14.27 -13.54 20.03
C SER A 107 -13.80 -12.45 19.07
N LEU A 108 -13.05 -12.81 18.03
CA LEU A 108 -12.57 -11.87 17.02
C LEU A 108 -13.71 -11.31 16.17
N GLU A 109 -14.69 -12.14 15.80
CA GLU A 109 -15.91 -11.69 15.10
C GLU A 109 -16.70 -10.70 15.96
N ALA A 110 -16.85 -10.97 17.26
CA ALA A 110 -17.53 -10.07 18.19
C ALA A 110 -16.80 -8.72 18.35
N GLU A 111 -15.46 -8.72 18.45
CA GLU A 111 -14.66 -7.50 18.51
C GLU A 111 -14.74 -6.70 17.20
N LEU A 112 -14.71 -7.39 16.05
CA LEU A 112 -14.83 -6.76 14.74
C LEU A 112 -16.21 -6.12 14.55
N ASP A 113 -17.28 -6.79 14.97
CA ASP A 113 -18.64 -6.24 14.91
C ASP A 113 -18.82 -5.07 15.88
N ALA A 114 -18.25 -5.12 17.09
CA ALA A 114 -18.25 -4.00 18.02
C ALA A 114 -17.53 -2.78 17.42
N TRP A 115 -16.35 -2.99 16.85
CA TRP A 115 -15.58 -1.92 16.19
C TRP A 115 -16.32 -1.33 14.98
N ARG A 116 -16.98 -2.18 14.19
CA ARG A 116 -17.83 -1.77 13.07
C ARG A 116 -18.97 -0.87 13.54
N VAL A 117 -19.68 -1.25 14.60
CA VAL A 117 -20.78 -0.47 15.16
C VAL A 117 -20.27 0.89 15.64
N ASP A 118 -19.19 0.92 16.41
CA ASP A 118 -18.60 2.16 16.94
C ASP A 118 -18.19 3.13 15.83
N ILE A 119 -17.55 2.64 14.77
CA ILE A 119 -17.14 3.49 13.64
C ILE A 119 -18.34 3.99 12.85
N VAL A 120 -19.29 3.12 12.53
CA VAL A 120 -20.46 3.48 11.72
C VAL A 120 -21.34 4.46 12.47
N ASP A 121 -21.56 4.28 13.77
CA ASP A 121 -22.39 5.17 14.58
C ASP A 121 -21.70 6.51 14.83
N SER A 122 -20.38 6.51 15.06
CA SER A 122 -19.58 7.74 15.12
C SER A 122 -19.63 8.53 13.80
N ALA A 123 -19.52 7.86 12.65
CA ALA A 123 -19.63 8.49 11.35
C ALA A 123 -21.06 9.01 11.07
N ARG A 124 -22.09 8.24 11.45
CA ARG A 124 -23.50 8.61 11.30
C ARG A 124 -23.86 9.82 12.15
N GLY A 125 -23.48 9.84 13.43
CA GLY A 125 -23.74 10.98 14.32
C GLY A 125 -23.10 12.27 13.82
N ARG A 126 -21.90 12.18 13.22
CA ARG A 126 -21.25 13.34 12.58
C ARG A 126 -21.96 13.78 11.31
N TYR A 127 -22.38 12.86 10.45
CA TYR A 127 -23.17 13.17 9.26
C TYR A 127 -24.48 13.88 9.61
N GLU A 128 -25.20 13.38 10.62
CA GLU A 128 -26.45 13.97 11.11
C GLU A 128 -26.22 15.37 11.70
N SER A 129 -25.16 15.57 12.48
CA SER A 129 -24.74 16.87 13.01
C SER A 129 -24.42 17.87 11.88
N LEU A 130 -23.63 17.44 10.89
CA LEU A 130 -23.29 18.28 9.72
C LEU A 130 -24.53 18.64 8.90
N SER A 131 -25.41 17.66 8.66
CA SER A 131 -26.66 17.85 7.93
C SER A 131 -27.57 18.86 8.63
N SER A 132 -27.68 18.77 9.96
CA SER A 132 -28.40 19.73 10.80
C SER A 132 -27.83 21.15 10.69
N LYS A 133 -26.49 21.31 10.79
CA LYS A 133 -25.82 22.60 10.62
C LYS A 133 -26.03 23.19 9.22
N ILE A 134 -25.98 22.37 8.17
CA ILE A 134 -26.25 22.80 6.79
C ILE A 134 -27.70 23.28 6.64
N ALA A 135 -28.66 22.58 7.24
CA ALA A 135 -30.07 22.98 7.22
C ALA A 135 -30.27 24.34 7.92
N ALA A 136 -29.63 24.54 9.08
CA ALA A 136 -29.63 25.83 9.79
C ALA A 136 -28.99 26.95 8.96
N CYS A 137 -27.85 26.73 8.30
CA CYS A 137 -27.24 27.71 7.40
C CYS A 137 -28.14 28.08 6.23
N LYS A 138 -28.78 27.09 5.58
CA LYS A 138 -29.72 27.35 4.49
C LYS A 138 -30.92 28.18 4.94
N HIS A 139 -31.41 27.91 6.15
CA HIS A 139 -32.48 28.70 6.76
C HIS A 139 -32.05 30.17 6.90
N VAL A 140 -30.90 30.44 7.52
CA VAL A 140 -30.36 31.80 7.72
C VAL A 140 -30.12 32.53 6.38
N VAL A 141 -29.51 31.86 5.39
CA VAL A 141 -29.25 32.45 4.06
C VAL A 141 -30.55 32.86 3.36
N GLY A 142 -31.65 32.12 3.57
CA GLY A 142 -32.97 32.47 3.01
C GLY A 142 -33.52 33.82 3.51
N TYR A 143 -33.15 34.26 4.71
CA TYR A 143 -33.57 35.56 5.23
C TYR A 143 -32.74 36.72 4.68
N ALA A 144 -31.51 36.47 4.19
CA ALA A 144 -30.62 37.53 3.72
C ALA A 144 -31.21 38.31 2.53
N GLU A 145 -31.89 37.62 1.61
CA GLU A 145 -32.55 38.26 0.47
C GLU A 145 -33.79 39.06 0.91
N ALA A 146 -34.57 38.53 1.85
CA ALA A 146 -35.75 39.20 2.40
C ALA A 146 -35.38 40.47 3.19
N ILE A 147 -34.31 40.42 3.98
CA ILE A 147 -33.77 41.57 4.73
C ILE A 147 -33.30 42.65 3.75
N ARG A 148 -32.50 42.27 2.74
CA ARG A 148 -32.04 43.22 1.70
C ARG A 148 -33.17 43.83 0.89
N ALA A 149 -34.25 43.08 0.66
CA ALA A 149 -35.43 43.60 -0.04
C ALA A 149 -36.21 44.61 0.81
N ALA A 150 -36.41 44.32 2.10
CA ALA A 150 -37.07 45.22 3.04
C ALA A 150 -36.29 46.54 3.25
N ASP A 151 -34.97 46.46 3.33
CA ASP A 151 -34.07 47.62 3.42
C ASP A 151 -34.17 48.52 2.17
N ARG A 152 -34.16 47.93 0.98
CA ARG A 152 -34.35 48.68 -0.29
C ARG A 152 -35.71 49.37 -0.39
N SER A 153 -36.75 48.84 0.26
CA SER A 153 -38.07 49.47 0.34
C SER A 153 -38.22 50.52 1.45
N GLY A 154 -37.21 50.69 2.32
CA GLY A 154 -37.25 51.61 3.46
C GLY A 154 -38.12 51.15 4.63
N ASP A 155 -38.53 49.86 4.67
CA ASP A 155 -39.33 49.29 5.75
C ASP A 155 -38.42 48.73 6.86
N TYR A 156 -37.87 49.65 7.66
CA TYR A 156 -36.95 49.31 8.75
C TYR A 156 -37.60 48.50 9.88
N ARG A 157 -38.93 48.55 10.02
CA ARG A 157 -39.66 47.74 10.99
C ARG A 157 -39.62 46.27 10.56
N ARG A 158 -39.79 46.01 9.26
CA ARG A 158 -39.68 44.66 8.71
C ARG A 158 -38.26 44.09 8.77
N VAL A 159 -37.25 44.94 8.59
CA VAL A 159 -35.83 44.57 8.80
C VAL A 159 -35.58 44.12 10.23
N TYR A 160 -36.07 44.88 11.22
CA TYR A 160 -35.93 44.52 12.65
C TYR A 160 -36.61 43.19 12.99
N GLU A 161 -37.83 42.96 12.50
CA GLU A 161 -38.55 41.69 12.72
C GLU A 161 -37.85 40.48 12.10
N LEU A 162 -37.30 40.62 10.90
CA LEU A 162 -36.57 39.53 10.22
C LEU A 162 -35.21 39.26 10.87
N ALA A 163 -34.50 40.30 11.30
CA ALA A 163 -33.25 40.16 12.04
C ALA A 163 -33.47 39.43 13.38
N ALA A 164 -34.47 39.85 14.16
CA ALA A 164 -34.81 39.24 15.44
C ALA A 164 -35.22 37.75 15.32
N GLN A 165 -35.76 37.32 14.19
CA GLN A 165 -36.10 35.91 13.93
C GLN A 165 -34.88 35.04 13.60
N VAL A 166 -33.80 35.63 13.09
CA VAL A 166 -32.60 34.93 12.64
C VAL A 166 -31.55 34.83 13.74
N GLU A 167 -31.51 35.81 14.67
CA GLU A 167 -30.58 35.89 15.80
C GLU A 167 -30.38 34.56 16.57
N PRO A 168 -31.44 33.83 17.00
CA PRO A 168 -31.26 32.61 17.78
C PRO A 168 -30.59 31.47 16.99
N THR A 169 -30.78 31.45 15.67
CA THR A 169 -30.16 30.45 14.79
C THR A 169 -28.69 30.81 14.53
N LEU A 170 -28.36 32.10 14.46
CA LEU A 170 -26.98 32.59 14.35
C LEU A 170 -26.17 32.28 15.61
N GLU A 171 -26.75 32.44 16.81
CA GLU A 171 -26.12 32.07 18.09
C GLU A 171 -25.84 30.57 18.20
N LEU A 172 -26.76 29.72 17.71
CA LEU A 172 -26.54 28.26 17.66
C LEU A 172 -25.44 27.84 16.67
N LEU A 173 -25.23 28.64 15.61
CA LEU A 173 -24.20 28.42 14.60
C LEU A 173 -22.84 28.97 15.01
N ASN A 174 -22.81 29.99 15.88
CA ASN A 174 -21.62 30.58 16.49
C ASN A 174 -21.76 30.53 18.01
N PRO A 175 -21.44 29.40 18.67
CA PRO A 175 -21.31 29.38 20.11
C PRO A 175 -20.20 30.38 20.48
N SER A 176 -20.58 31.48 21.13
CA SER A 176 -19.63 32.42 21.67
C SER A 176 -18.84 31.70 22.76
N ASP A 177 -17.56 31.41 22.49
CA ASP A 177 -16.62 31.09 23.54
C ASP A 177 -16.62 32.28 24.51
N GLY A 178 -16.97 32.00 25.77
CA GLY A 178 -16.98 32.98 26.83
C GLY A 178 -15.57 33.45 27.18
N SER A 179 -15.03 34.37 26.39
CA SER A 179 -14.02 35.35 26.79
C SER A 179 -13.93 36.42 25.70
N GLY A 180 -14.37 37.63 26.03
CA GLY A 180 -14.30 38.76 25.11
C GLY A 180 -12.87 39.15 24.78
N GLU A 181 -12.57 39.28 23.50
CA GLU A 181 -12.17 40.53 22.85
C GLU A 181 -12.16 40.32 21.32
N SER A 182 -12.37 41.42 20.63
CA SER A 182 -12.75 41.59 19.22
C SER A 182 -11.80 40.98 18.17
N GLY A 183 -12.38 40.38 17.12
CA GLY A 183 -11.71 40.13 15.84
C GLY A 183 -12.41 39.07 14.98
N GLU A 184 -13.05 39.51 13.90
CA GLU A 184 -13.97 38.78 13.01
C GLU A 184 -13.52 37.39 12.50
N GLY A 185 -14.47 36.44 12.48
CA GLY A 185 -14.55 35.43 11.41
C GLY A 185 -14.23 33.96 11.73
N GLY A 186 -14.23 33.52 13.00
CA GLY A 186 -13.96 32.11 13.35
C GLY A 186 -15.20 31.36 13.84
N GLY A 187 -15.72 30.41 13.06
CA GLY A 187 -16.83 29.55 13.56
C GLY A 187 -17.14 28.30 12.73
N PHE A 188 -16.76 28.25 11.45
CA PHE A 188 -17.19 27.15 10.55
C PHE A 188 -16.08 26.23 10.02
N MET A 189 -14.79 26.53 10.29
CA MET A 189 -13.66 25.86 9.61
C MET A 189 -13.01 24.69 10.36
N ALA A 190 -13.33 24.45 11.64
CA ALA A 190 -12.58 23.50 12.47
C ALA A 190 -12.88 22.00 12.22
N ASP A 191 -13.93 21.62 11.48
CA ASP A 191 -14.42 20.23 11.46
C ASP A 191 -14.18 19.45 10.15
N ARG A 192 -13.43 20.03 9.18
CA ARG A 192 -13.19 19.41 7.86
C ARG A 192 -12.13 18.28 7.86
N GLY A 193 -11.34 18.12 8.92
CA GLY A 193 -10.21 17.18 9.00
C GLY A 193 -10.56 15.71 9.28
N ASN A 194 -11.80 15.42 9.71
CA ASN A 194 -12.09 14.14 10.38
C ASN A 194 -12.66 13.03 9.46
N LEU A 195 -13.13 13.33 8.24
CA LEU A 195 -13.75 12.34 7.36
C LEU A 195 -12.74 11.48 6.58
N THR A 196 -11.57 12.05 6.25
CA THR A 196 -10.50 11.38 5.50
C THR A 196 -9.76 10.34 6.34
N ASP A 197 -9.65 10.55 7.65
CA ASP A 197 -9.01 9.62 8.59
C ASP A 197 -9.77 8.28 8.70
N ILE A 198 -11.10 8.31 8.64
CA ILE A 198 -11.93 7.09 8.68
C ILE A 198 -11.72 6.26 7.41
N CYS A 199 -11.71 6.89 6.23
CA CYS A 199 -11.48 6.18 4.97
C CYS A 199 -10.08 5.57 4.87
N SER A 200 -9.04 6.26 5.36
CA SER A 200 -7.68 5.72 5.40
C SER A 200 -7.53 4.60 6.45
N ALA A 201 -8.17 4.73 7.61
CA ALA A 201 -8.17 3.68 8.63
C ALA A 201 -8.89 2.41 8.15
N VAL A 202 -10.06 2.55 7.49
CA VAL A 202 -10.82 1.42 6.94
C VAL A 202 -10.07 0.74 5.79
N ARG A 203 -9.38 1.48 4.93
CA ARG A 203 -8.54 0.90 3.85
C ARG A 203 -7.32 0.17 4.41
N ASN A 204 -6.69 0.71 5.45
CA ASN A 204 -5.58 0.05 6.14
C ASN A 204 -6.03 -1.23 6.86
N ALA A 205 -7.18 -1.19 7.53
CA ALA A 205 -7.79 -2.35 8.15
C ALA A 205 -8.11 -3.42 7.10
N ARG A 206 -8.64 -3.03 5.94
CA ARG A 206 -8.90 -3.95 4.82
C ARG A 206 -7.63 -4.60 4.28
N TYR A 207 -6.54 -3.86 4.12
CA TYR A 207 -5.25 -4.42 3.70
C TYR A 207 -4.68 -5.40 4.75
N LEU A 208 -4.81 -5.08 6.04
CA LEU A 208 -4.39 -5.98 7.12
C LEU A 208 -5.23 -7.26 7.17
N LEU A 209 -6.55 -7.14 6.98
CA LEU A 209 -7.47 -8.27 6.84
C LEU A 209 -7.15 -9.12 5.61
N ASP A 210 -6.97 -8.52 4.43
CA ASP A 210 -6.61 -9.24 3.21
C ASP A 210 -5.28 -9.99 3.37
N ARG A 211 -4.29 -9.40 4.08
CA ARG A 211 -2.99 -10.05 4.37
C ARG A 211 -3.10 -11.19 5.40
N GLN A 212 -3.96 -11.04 6.41
CA GLN A 212 -4.18 -12.04 7.48
C GLN A 212 -5.07 -13.19 7.02
N MET A 213 -5.97 -12.95 6.05
CA MET A 213 -6.88 -13.95 5.49
C MET A 213 -6.31 -14.68 4.27
N SER A 214 -5.36 -14.08 3.55
CA SER A 214 -4.65 -14.73 2.43
C SER A 214 -3.95 -16.07 2.78
N PRO A 215 -3.41 -16.33 3.98
CA PRO A 215 -2.82 -17.62 4.35
C PRO A 215 -3.85 -18.72 4.65
N LEU A 216 -5.10 -18.35 4.95
CA LEU A 216 -6.20 -19.29 5.25
C LEU A 216 -6.86 -19.81 3.97
N ALA A 217 -6.76 -19.09 2.86
CA ALA A 217 -7.31 -19.44 1.56
C ALA A 217 -6.40 -20.36 0.74
N GLY A 218 -5.84 -21.43 1.33
CA GLY A 218 -5.29 -22.60 0.61
C GLY A 218 -4.07 -22.41 -0.32
N ASP A 219 -3.78 -21.20 -0.79
CA ASP A 219 -2.59 -20.84 -1.54
C ASP A 219 -1.70 -20.00 -0.64
N ARG A 220 -0.61 -20.59 -0.16
CA ARG A 220 0.58 -19.77 0.09
C ARG A 220 0.97 -19.20 -1.29
N PRO A 221 0.90 -17.88 -1.55
CA PRO A 221 1.83 -17.34 -2.52
C PRO A 221 3.22 -17.56 -1.91
N ALA A 222 3.93 -18.56 -2.45
CA ALA A 222 5.34 -18.70 -2.22
C ALA A 222 5.99 -17.38 -2.68
N SER A 223 6.70 -16.72 -1.77
CA SER A 223 7.31 -15.39 -1.92
C SER A 223 6.32 -14.23 -2.09
N ALA A 224 6.58 -13.13 -1.38
CA ALA A 224 5.93 -11.85 -1.63
C ALA A 224 5.96 -11.55 -3.14
N PRO A 225 4.88 -10.99 -3.73
CA PRO A 225 4.76 -10.95 -5.17
C PRO A 225 5.96 -10.18 -5.75
N PRO A 226 6.60 -10.69 -6.81
CA PRO A 226 7.92 -10.21 -7.21
C PRO A 226 7.78 -8.77 -7.66
N VAL A 227 8.42 -7.85 -6.92
CA VAL A 227 8.67 -6.53 -7.47
C VAL A 227 9.55 -6.73 -8.70
N GLU A 228 9.01 -6.45 -9.88
CA GLU A 228 9.64 -6.78 -11.14
C GLU A 228 10.17 -5.51 -11.79
N LEU A 229 11.46 -5.49 -12.15
CA LEU A 229 12.03 -4.41 -12.95
C LEU A 229 11.48 -4.53 -14.39
N ARG A 230 10.60 -3.61 -14.78
CA ARG A 230 9.99 -3.61 -16.12
C ARG A 230 10.92 -3.04 -17.18
N ARG A 231 11.59 -1.93 -16.85
CA ARG A 231 12.52 -1.23 -17.75
C ARG A 231 13.41 -0.25 -17.01
N THR A 232 14.53 0.09 -17.65
CA THR A 232 15.43 1.16 -17.21
C THR A 232 15.55 2.21 -18.31
N LEU A 233 15.16 3.44 -18.02
CA LEU A 233 15.28 4.59 -18.91
C LEU A 233 16.67 5.22 -18.72
N ARG A 234 17.61 4.92 -19.62
CA ARG A 234 19.02 5.38 -19.54
C ARG A 234 19.30 6.60 -20.42
N ASN A 235 20.50 7.18 -20.28
CA ASN A 235 21.00 8.29 -21.10
C ASN A 235 20.12 9.54 -20.99
N LEU A 236 19.76 9.93 -19.76
CA LEU A 236 18.88 11.08 -19.52
C LEU A 236 19.59 12.43 -19.55
N GLY A 237 20.87 12.44 -19.94
CA GLY A 237 21.63 13.66 -20.25
C GLY A 237 22.52 14.12 -19.10
N GLY A 238 22.30 13.64 -17.88
CA GLY A 238 23.10 13.99 -16.71
C GLY A 238 22.70 13.21 -15.47
N GLU A 239 23.24 13.67 -14.34
CA GLU A 239 22.94 13.14 -13.01
C GLU A 239 21.52 13.52 -12.59
N ILE A 240 20.73 12.53 -12.17
CA ILE A 240 19.30 12.73 -11.87
C ILE A 240 19.10 12.96 -10.38
N GLU A 241 18.39 14.03 -10.05
CA GLU A 241 18.17 14.42 -8.65
C GLU A 241 16.73 14.18 -8.22
N CYS A 242 15.78 14.87 -8.87
CA CYS A 242 14.38 14.86 -8.46
C CYS A 242 13.49 14.21 -9.51
N LEU A 243 12.40 13.61 -9.06
CA LEU A 243 11.41 12.96 -9.91
C LEU A 243 10.01 13.22 -9.39
N ALA A 244 9.12 13.67 -10.26
CA ALA A 244 7.69 13.82 -9.98
C ALA A 244 6.85 13.09 -11.03
N VAL A 245 5.70 12.57 -10.62
CA VAL A 245 4.79 11.81 -11.50
C VAL A 245 3.51 12.60 -11.72
N CYS A 246 3.08 12.70 -12.97
CA CYS A 246 1.77 13.22 -13.32
C CYS A 246 0.92 12.14 -13.99
N SER A 247 -0.26 11.87 -13.43
CA SER A 247 -1.22 10.90 -13.95
C SER A 247 -2.35 11.52 -14.79
N ASN A 248 -2.33 12.85 -14.97
CA ASN A 248 -3.35 13.58 -15.71
C ASN A 248 -2.73 14.69 -16.57
N THR A 249 -2.44 14.36 -17.81
CA THR A 249 -1.84 15.24 -18.81
C THR A 249 -2.86 15.77 -19.83
N ALA A 250 -4.15 15.60 -19.56
CA ALA A 250 -5.22 16.01 -20.48
C ALA A 250 -5.10 17.49 -20.84
N GLY A 251 -5.12 17.80 -22.14
CA GLY A 251 -5.00 19.18 -22.64
C GLY A 251 -3.57 19.63 -22.97
N PHE A 252 -2.54 18.85 -22.66
CA PHE A 252 -1.15 19.14 -23.00
C PHE A 252 -0.67 18.36 -24.22
N HIS A 253 0.21 18.98 -25.01
CA HIS A 253 0.68 18.48 -26.30
C HIS A 253 2.18 18.67 -26.44
N CYS A 254 2.81 17.90 -27.34
CA CYS A 254 4.21 18.04 -27.69
C CYS A 254 4.34 18.73 -29.06
N SER A 255 5.18 19.78 -29.17
CA SER A 255 5.54 20.38 -30.47
C SER A 255 6.53 19.49 -31.23
N ALA A 256 6.39 19.47 -32.56
CA ALA A 256 7.26 18.76 -33.49
C ALA A 256 8.50 19.57 -33.93
N ALA A 257 8.54 20.89 -33.72
CA ALA A 257 9.62 21.75 -34.23
C ALA A 257 10.72 22.00 -33.18
N GLY A 258 11.98 21.64 -33.49
CA GLY A 258 13.16 22.08 -32.75
C GLY A 258 13.31 21.53 -31.32
N GLY A 259 13.37 20.20 -31.19
CA GLY A 259 13.45 19.49 -29.91
C GLY A 259 12.06 19.45 -29.27
N SER A 260 11.51 18.26 -29.04
CA SER A 260 10.11 18.14 -28.65
C SER A 260 9.84 18.83 -27.30
N ARG A 261 9.03 19.89 -27.30
CA ARG A 261 8.70 20.70 -26.11
C ARG A 261 7.26 20.47 -25.69
N LEU A 262 7.02 20.50 -24.39
CA LEU A 262 5.69 20.40 -23.81
C LEU A 262 4.97 21.76 -23.87
N VAL A 263 3.80 21.80 -24.50
CA VAL A 263 3.00 23.02 -24.70
C VAL A 263 1.53 22.77 -24.33
N ALA A 264 0.83 23.84 -23.92
CA ALA A 264 -0.62 23.79 -23.76
C ALA A 264 -1.29 23.80 -25.15
N LYS A 265 -2.52 23.28 -25.23
CA LYS A 265 -3.30 23.29 -26.48
C LYS A 265 -3.56 24.74 -26.96
N GLY A 266 -2.83 25.18 -27.98
CA GLY A 266 -2.89 26.55 -28.53
C GLY A 266 -2.22 26.65 -29.90
N ALA A 267 -2.88 27.33 -30.85
CA ALA A 267 -2.71 27.18 -32.29
C ALA A 267 -1.40 27.76 -32.88
N SER A 268 -0.68 26.94 -33.68
CA SER A 268 -0.02 27.31 -34.95
C SER A 268 0.85 26.17 -35.51
N GLU A 269 1.30 25.22 -34.69
CA GLU A 269 2.21 24.15 -35.09
C GLU A 269 1.57 22.76 -35.01
N ALA A 270 2.15 21.78 -35.73
CA ALA A 270 1.77 20.39 -35.62
C ALA A 270 2.05 19.89 -34.19
N GLN A 271 0.98 19.74 -33.41
CA GLN A 271 1.01 19.33 -32.01
C GLN A 271 0.44 17.92 -31.88
N ARG A 272 1.16 17.03 -31.19
CA ARG A 272 0.66 15.70 -30.83
C ARG A 272 0.23 15.70 -29.36
N PRO A 273 -0.94 15.16 -29.00
CA PRO A 273 -1.33 15.05 -27.59
C PRO A 273 -0.32 14.22 -26.80
N LEU A 274 -0.02 14.66 -25.58
CA LEU A 274 0.84 13.91 -24.66
C LEU A 274 0.11 12.65 -24.17
N GLY A 275 0.85 11.57 -23.96
CA GLY A 275 0.36 10.32 -23.36
C GLY A 275 -0.27 10.54 -21.97
N PRO A 276 -1.05 9.57 -21.48
CA PRO A 276 -1.95 9.73 -20.32
C PRO A 276 -1.24 10.10 -19.01
N ALA A 277 0.05 9.77 -18.89
CA ALA A 277 0.88 10.10 -17.74
C ALA A 277 2.28 10.54 -18.22
N CYS A 278 2.98 11.27 -17.38
CA CYS A 278 4.39 11.62 -17.61
C CYS A 278 5.19 11.69 -16.32
N LEU A 279 6.52 11.60 -16.47
CA LEU A 279 7.49 11.87 -15.42
C LEU A 279 8.15 13.22 -15.68
N PHE A 280 8.25 14.05 -14.65
CA PHE A 280 9.12 15.21 -14.63
C PHE A 280 10.39 14.84 -13.90
N VAL A 281 11.53 15.05 -14.55
CA VAL A 281 12.85 14.64 -14.04
C VAL A 281 13.77 15.82 -14.11
N SER A 282 14.35 16.22 -12.97
CA SER A 282 15.46 17.18 -12.96
C SER A 282 16.78 16.44 -13.15
N TYR A 283 17.66 17.03 -13.96
CA TYR A 283 19.02 16.52 -14.14
C TYR A 283 20.01 17.66 -14.20
N ASP A 284 21.23 17.41 -13.72
CA ASP A 284 22.34 18.37 -13.77
C ASP A 284 23.30 18.05 -14.93
N LEU A 285 23.59 19.08 -15.72
CA LEU A 285 24.60 19.06 -16.78
C LEU A 285 25.90 19.67 -16.24
N ASN A 286 26.85 18.80 -15.86
CA ASN A 286 28.23 19.17 -15.51
C ASN A 286 28.33 20.21 -14.37
N GLU A 287 27.62 19.99 -13.26
CA GLU A 287 27.72 20.77 -12.00
C GLU A 287 27.33 22.26 -12.11
N ARG A 288 26.65 22.67 -13.18
CA ARG A 288 26.44 24.11 -13.48
C ARG A 288 25.09 24.47 -14.10
N SER A 289 24.25 23.50 -14.46
CA SER A 289 22.95 23.83 -15.07
C SER A 289 21.94 22.70 -14.96
N HIS A 290 20.96 22.87 -14.07
CA HIS A 290 19.84 21.95 -13.94
C HIS A 290 18.87 22.15 -15.11
N HIS A 291 18.23 21.08 -15.54
CA HIS A 291 17.24 21.09 -16.62
C HIS A 291 16.07 20.18 -16.28
N LEU A 292 14.91 20.43 -16.89
CA LEU A 292 13.69 19.63 -16.72
C LEU A 292 13.40 18.80 -17.97
N LEU A 293 13.43 17.48 -17.79
CA LEU A 293 13.01 16.50 -18.78
C LEU A 293 11.61 16.00 -18.46
N VAL A 294 10.78 15.87 -19.49
CA VAL A 294 9.49 15.21 -19.43
C VAL A 294 9.58 13.88 -20.15
N ILE A 295 9.23 12.78 -19.48
CA ILE A 295 9.17 11.45 -20.08
C ILE A 295 7.71 11.05 -20.21
N GLU A 296 7.22 10.90 -21.45
CA GLU A 296 5.87 10.43 -21.77
C GLU A 296 5.73 8.94 -21.39
N LEU A 297 4.64 8.58 -20.70
CA LEU A 297 4.31 7.20 -20.37
C LEU A 297 3.06 6.74 -21.15
N PRO A 298 3.03 5.49 -21.67
CA PRO A 298 4.05 4.46 -21.53
C PRO A 298 5.16 4.51 -22.61
N SER A 299 5.12 5.46 -23.56
CA SER A 299 6.00 5.45 -24.74
C SER A 299 7.50 5.59 -24.43
N GLY A 300 7.86 6.23 -23.31
CA GLY A 300 9.23 6.59 -22.96
C GLY A 300 9.81 7.73 -23.80
N GLN A 301 8.98 8.42 -24.60
CA GLN A 301 9.42 9.58 -25.39
C GLN A 301 9.80 10.73 -24.48
N ARG A 302 10.79 11.51 -24.92
CA ARG A 302 11.42 12.55 -24.12
C ARG A 302 11.11 13.90 -24.70
N HIS A 303 10.71 14.81 -23.83
CA HIS A 303 10.38 16.17 -24.16
C HIS A 303 11.05 17.11 -23.17
N ARG A 304 11.28 18.35 -23.59
CA ARG A 304 11.85 19.39 -22.73
C ARG A 304 10.72 20.25 -22.15
N LEU A 305 10.85 20.62 -20.88
CA LEU A 305 10.01 21.63 -20.24
C LEU A 305 10.82 22.90 -20.06
N ASP A 306 10.37 23.98 -20.70
CA ASP A 306 10.95 25.31 -20.50
C ASP A 306 10.06 26.06 -19.51
N ALA A 307 10.61 26.37 -18.33
CA ALA A 307 9.97 27.18 -17.30
C ALA A 307 10.79 28.44 -17.02
N GLU A 308 10.11 29.54 -16.68
CA GLU A 308 10.74 30.82 -16.31
C GLU A 308 11.22 30.80 -14.84
N ILE A 309 12.14 29.87 -14.55
CA ILE A 309 12.83 29.73 -13.27
C ILE A 309 14.30 30.18 -13.38
N ASP A 310 14.94 30.39 -12.24
CA ASP A 310 16.38 30.66 -12.21
C ASP A 310 17.18 29.35 -12.37
N TRP A 311 17.62 29.07 -13.59
CA TRP A 311 18.38 27.86 -13.93
C TRP A 311 19.80 27.83 -13.36
N SER A 312 20.27 28.94 -12.75
CA SER A 312 21.54 28.95 -12.03
C SER A 312 21.44 28.34 -10.63
N LEU A 313 20.22 28.21 -10.11
CA LEU A 313 19.96 27.63 -8.78
C LEU A 313 19.58 26.15 -8.88
N PRO A 314 20.04 25.33 -7.91
CA PRO A 314 19.72 23.91 -7.90
C PRO A 314 18.25 23.64 -7.60
N ILE A 315 17.69 22.65 -8.29
CA ILE A 315 16.35 22.15 -8.02
C ILE A 315 16.47 21.15 -6.87
N SER A 316 16.00 21.56 -5.70
CA SER A 316 16.03 20.74 -4.48
C SER A 316 14.95 19.67 -4.42
N ASP A 317 13.77 19.94 -5.01
CA ASP A 317 12.65 18.98 -5.04
C ASP A 317 11.66 19.33 -6.15
N LEU A 318 10.92 18.31 -6.60
CA LEU A 318 9.85 18.40 -7.58
C LEU A 318 8.61 17.67 -7.07
N HIS A 319 7.46 18.34 -7.08
CA HIS A 319 6.18 17.69 -6.80
C HIS A 319 5.13 18.04 -7.85
N CYS A 320 4.31 17.07 -8.24
CA CYS A 320 3.23 17.30 -9.19
C CYS A 320 1.88 17.04 -8.54
N ASP A 321 0.99 18.04 -8.63
CA ASP A 321 -0.43 17.86 -8.34
C ASP A 321 -1.15 17.49 -9.64
N SER A 322 -1.37 16.19 -9.83
CA SER A 322 -2.04 15.67 -11.03
C SER A 322 -3.49 16.18 -11.16
N SER A 323 -4.17 16.49 -10.04
CA SER A 323 -5.55 16.96 -10.07
C SER A 323 -5.64 18.41 -10.56
N ALA A 324 -4.71 19.26 -10.12
CA ALA A 324 -4.62 20.66 -10.53
C ALA A 324 -3.78 20.86 -11.80
N GLN A 325 -3.08 19.82 -12.28
CA GLN A 325 -2.12 19.89 -13.38
C GLN A 325 -1.05 20.97 -13.16
N ARG A 326 -0.48 20.97 -11.95
CA ARG A 326 0.55 21.93 -11.51
C ARG A 326 1.80 21.19 -11.08
N LEU A 327 2.95 21.72 -11.47
CA LEU A 327 4.27 21.29 -11.03
C LEU A 327 4.83 22.33 -10.06
N TYR A 328 5.33 21.87 -8.92
CA TYR A 328 5.95 22.67 -7.87
C TYR A 328 7.45 22.40 -7.92
N ILE A 329 8.24 23.45 -8.04
CA ILE A 329 9.69 23.39 -8.22
C ILE A 329 10.33 24.13 -7.05
N SER A 330 11.02 23.42 -6.16
CA SER A 330 11.71 24.03 -5.02
C SER A 330 13.17 24.33 -5.35
N GLN A 331 13.63 25.55 -5.10
CA GLN A 331 14.97 26.04 -5.41
C GLN A 331 15.66 26.70 -4.20
N GLY A 332 15.84 25.96 -3.11
CA GLY A 332 16.64 26.42 -1.96
C GLY A 332 16.18 27.78 -1.42
N GLU A 333 17.06 28.78 -1.47
CA GLU A 333 16.78 30.12 -0.91
C GLU A 333 15.75 30.93 -1.74
N ASP A 334 15.51 30.60 -3.02
CA ASP A 334 14.51 31.28 -3.86
C ASP A 334 13.07 30.81 -3.57
N GLY A 335 12.92 29.71 -2.83
CA GLY A 335 11.62 29.17 -2.43
C GLY A 335 11.06 28.16 -3.42
N CYS A 336 9.76 28.24 -3.70
CA CYS A 336 9.04 27.31 -4.57
C CYS A 336 8.31 28.04 -5.70
N THR A 337 8.58 27.66 -6.95
CA THR A 337 7.83 28.16 -8.11
C THR A 337 6.75 27.17 -8.51
N VAL A 338 5.52 27.65 -8.66
CA VAL A 338 4.37 26.87 -9.15
C VAL A 338 4.21 27.14 -10.64
N VAL A 339 4.32 26.09 -11.45
CA VAL A 339 4.20 26.17 -12.91
C VAL A 339 3.07 25.26 -13.42
N SER A 340 2.45 25.64 -14.53
CA SER A 340 1.61 24.71 -15.29
C SER A 340 2.45 23.59 -15.88
N LEU A 341 1.82 22.48 -16.31
CA LEU A 341 2.58 21.42 -17.00
C LEU A 341 3.22 21.90 -18.33
N SER A 342 2.82 23.06 -18.88
CA SER A 342 3.46 23.65 -20.06
C SER A 342 4.61 24.60 -19.72
N GLY A 343 4.95 24.77 -18.44
CA GLY A 343 6.07 25.60 -17.98
C GLY A 343 5.71 27.05 -17.67
N ASN A 344 4.45 27.46 -17.84
CA ASN A 344 4.03 28.82 -17.51
C ASN A 344 4.03 28.99 -15.99
N VAL A 345 4.71 30.03 -15.50
CA VAL A 345 4.72 30.37 -14.08
C VAL A 345 3.35 30.89 -13.66
N LEU A 346 2.75 30.25 -12.66
CA LEU A 346 1.46 30.64 -12.09
C LEU A 346 1.66 31.46 -10.82
N HIS A 347 2.54 31.00 -9.92
CA HIS A 347 2.85 31.66 -8.66
C HIS A 347 4.31 31.44 -8.26
N LYS A 348 4.89 32.38 -7.51
CA LYS A 348 6.19 32.24 -6.86
C LYS A 348 6.00 32.37 -5.35
N ILE A 349 6.48 31.38 -4.62
CA ILE A 349 6.38 31.26 -3.17
C ILE A 349 7.77 31.44 -2.59
N ASN A 350 8.07 32.61 -2.03
CA ASN A 350 9.35 32.94 -1.44
C ASN A 350 9.17 33.72 -0.12
N ALA A 351 10.27 34.07 0.55
CA ALA A 351 10.22 34.79 1.83
C ALA A 351 9.40 36.09 1.76
N ASN A 352 9.49 36.81 0.64
CA ASN A 352 8.77 38.07 0.44
C ASN A 352 7.27 37.83 0.20
N SER A 353 6.90 36.85 -0.61
CA SER A 353 5.50 36.55 -0.91
C SER A 353 4.76 35.95 0.28
N LEU A 354 5.47 35.24 1.16
CA LEU A 354 4.92 34.63 2.36
C LEU A 354 4.86 35.60 3.55
N GLU A 355 5.55 36.74 3.46
CA GLU A 355 5.84 37.62 4.61
C GLU A 355 6.38 36.84 5.82
N HIS A 356 7.08 35.74 5.53
CA HIS A 356 7.54 34.77 6.52
C HIS A 356 9.01 34.45 6.28
N LYS A 357 9.73 34.15 7.37
CA LYS A 357 11.12 33.72 7.24
C LYS A 357 11.17 32.39 6.48
N LEU A 358 11.90 32.38 5.37
CA LEU A 358 12.21 31.19 4.59
C LEU A 358 13.73 31.16 4.38
N GLY A 359 14.37 30.17 4.97
CA GLY A 359 15.80 29.93 4.91
C GLY A 359 16.20 29.15 3.66
N ALA A 360 15.71 27.90 3.52
CA ALA A 360 15.94 27.10 2.31
C ALA A 360 14.80 26.10 2.09
N ALA A 361 13.95 26.36 1.09
CA ALA A 361 12.96 25.42 0.58
C ALA A 361 13.68 24.17 0.07
N SER A 362 13.54 23.08 0.83
CA SER A 362 14.28 21.83 0.60
C SER A 362 13.39 20.73 0.03
N ALA A 363 12.09 20.76 0.30
CA ALA A 363 11.12 19.83 -0.26
C ALA A 363 9.71 20.43 -0.24
N VAL A 364 8.86 19.96 -1.16
CA VAL A 364 7.49 20.46 -1.32
C VAL A 364 6.52 19.31 -1.59
N VAL A 365 5.33 19.35 -0.99
CA VAL A 365 4.26 18.39 -1.30
C VAL A 365 2.92 19.08 -1.33
N SER A 366 2.15 18.82 -2.39
CA SER A 366 0.80 19.36 -2.56
C SER A 366 -0.22 18.36 -2.02
N GLY A 367 -1.01 18.80 -1.02
CA GLY A 367 -2.20 18.11 -0.52
C GLY A 367 -3.44 18.43 -1.34
N ARG A 368 -4.64 18.33 -0.76
CA ARG A 368 -5.88 18.73 -1.46
C ARG A 368 -6.03 20.25 -1.49
N ASP A 369 -6.12 20.84 -0.30
CA ASP A 369 -6.39 22.27 -0.13
C ASP A 369 -5.15 23.06 0.29
N GLN A 370 -4.15 22.37 0.85
CA GLN A 370 -2.90 22.96 1.33
C GLN A 370 -1.69 22.39 0.59
N LEU A 371 -0.63 23.19 0.54
CA LEU A 371 0.73 22.84 0.15
C LEU A 371 1.59 22.79 1.41
N PHE A 372 2.51 21.84 1.53
CA PHE A 372 3.50 21.83 2.59
C PHE A 372 4.89 22.07 2.02
N LEU A 373 5.60 23.03 2.61
CA LEU A 373 6.96 23.41 2.24
C LEU A 373 7.90 23.14 3.41
N LEU A 374 8.93 22.33 3.20
CA LEU A 374 9.94 22.05 4.21
C LEU A 374 11.09 23.05 4.08
N ASP A 375 11.31 23.82 5.13
CA ASP A 375 12.51 24.64 5.28
C ASP A 375 13.60 23.83 5.99
N GLY A 376 14.58 23.37 5.23
CA GLY A 376 15.67 22.54 5.74
C GLY A 376 16.67 23.31 6.62
N LYS A 377 16.74 24.64 6.47
CA LYS A 377 17.68 25.51 7.20
C LYS A 377 17.09 25.95 8.54
N GLU A 378 15.82 26.35 8.53
CA GLU A 378 15.10 26.77 9.75
C GLU A 378 14.43 25.59 10.48
N LYS A 379 14.42 24.40 9.87
CA LYS A 379 13.82 23.16 10.41
C LYS A 379 12.32 23.30 10.65
N ARG A 380 11.63 23.95 9.71
CA ARG A 380 10.19 24.23 9.80
C ARG A 380 9.43 23.58 8.67
N LEU A 381 8.18 23.22 8.94
CA LEU A 381 7.22 22.79 7.94
C LEU A 381 6.11 23.83 7.84
N LEU A 382 6.09 24.55 6.72
CA LEU A 382 5.10 25.58 6.44
C LEU A 382 3.92 24.95 5.70
N GLY A 383 2.72 25.06 6.26
CA GLY A 383 1.46 24.75 5.58
C GLY A 383 0.93 26.01 4.89
N ILE A 384 0.82 25.99 3.57
CA ILE A 384 0.42 27.11 2.74
C ILE A 384 -0.94 26.81 2.12
N ASP A 385 -1.90 27.73 2.25
CA ASP A 385 -3.23 27.55 1.63
C ASP A 385 -3.13 27.76 0.11
N LYS A 386 -3.72 26.88 -0.70
CA LYS A 386 -3.63 27.00 -2.17
C LYS A 386 -4.53 28.08 -2.76
N SER A 387 -5.51 28.58 -2.01
CA SER A 387 -6.46 29.58 -2.50
C SER A 387 -5.82 30.96 -2.63
N ASP A 388 -4.96 31.33 -1.69
CA ASP A 388 -4.29 32.63 -1.63
C ASP A 388 -2.76 32.55 -1.49
N TYR A 389 -2.20 31.35 -1.32
CA TYR A 389 -0.77 31.12 -1.08
C TYR A 389 -0.23 31.77 0.21
N SER A 390 -1.11 32.01 1.19
CA SER A 390 -0.74 32.49 2.52
C SER A 390 -0.27 31.35 3.43
N VAL A 391 0.54 31.69 4.44
CA VAL A 391 0.96 30.73 5.47
C VAL A 391 -0.23 30.45 6.39
N SER A 392 -0.79 29.25 6.27
CA SER A 392 -1.89 28.76 7.11
C SER A 392 -1.39 28.07 8.39
N ALA A 393 -0.18 27.52 8.37
CA ALA A 393 0.45 26.86 9.52
C ALA A 393 1.98 26.94 9.44
N ASP A 394 2.63 27.04 10.60
CA ASP A 394 4.08 26.95 10.73
C ASP A 394 4.42 25.99 11.88
N PHE A 395 5.05 24.87 11.53
CA PHE A 395 5.41 23.83 12.49
C PHE A 395 6.91 23.76 12.69
N ASP A 396 7.35 23.94 13.92
CA ASP A 396 8.75 23.73 14.32
C ASP A 396 9.05 22.23 14.44
N LEU A 397 9.96 21.74 13.59
CA LEU A 397 10.41 20.35 13.59
C LEU A 397 11.73 20.17 14.35
N GLY A 398 12.33 21.24 14.89
CA GLY A 398 13.69 21.24 15.44
C GLY A 398 13.94 20.22 16.56
N ASN A 399 12.89 19.74 17.23
CA ASN A 399 12.97 18.73 18.28
C ASN A 399 13.31 17.31 17.79
N PHE A 400 13.01 16.98 16.53
CA PHE A 400 13.24 15.64 15.99
C PHE A 400 13.91 15.65 14.61
N PHE A 401 13.72 16.72 13.83
CA PHE A 401 14.32 16.86 12.52
C PHE A 401 15.72 17.47 12.64
N THR A 402 16.73 16.72 12.21
CA THR A 402 18.11 17.16 12.32
C THR A 402 18.47 18.25 11.31
N GLY A 403 17.76 18.31 10.18
CA GLY A 403 17.75 19.39 9.18
C GLY A 403 19.08 19.69 8.50
N ARG A 404 19.11 19.65 7.17
CA ARG A 404 20.20 20.20 6.37
C ARG A 404 19.63 20.97 5.18
N PRO A 405 20.20 22.13 4.83
CA PRO A 405 19.78 22.87 3.65
C PRO A 405 20.03 22.03 2.39
N TRP A 406 19.12 22.13 1.42
CA TRP A 406 19.12 21.41 0.12
C TRP A 406 18.89 19.89 0.19
N MET A 407 18.44 19.36 1.33
CA MET A 407 18.22 17.92 1.46
C MET A 407 16.99 17.61 2.32
N GLY A 408 15.99 16.99 1.69
CA GLY A 408 14.79 16.48 2.33
C GLY A 408 13.85 15.90 1.29
N GLY A 409 12.90 15.08 1.73
CA GLY A 409 11.83 14.58 0.89
C GLY A 409 10.52 14.69 1.67
N LEU A 410 9.45 15.08 0.98
CA LEU A 410 8.11 15.11 1.55
C LEU A 410 7.20 14.16 0.80
N ALA A 411 6.28 13.54 1.52
CA ALA A 411 5.13 12.87 0.92
C ALA A 411 3.90 13.10 1.81
N ILE A 412 2.71 13.04 1.22
CA ILE A 412 1.46 13.25 1.94
C ILE A 412 0.55 12.03 1.83
N SER A 413 -0.09 11.67 2.94
CA SER A 413 -1.05 10.57 3.01
C SER A 413 -2.20 10.96 3.93
N GLY A 414 -3.29 11.47 3.35
CA GLY A 414 -4.42 12.02 4.10
C GLY A 414 -3.99 13.23 4.95
N SER A 415 -4.22 13.16 6.26
CA SER A 415 -3.87 14.17 7.27
C SER A 415 -2.43 14.07 7.80
N ARG A 416 -1.56 13.32 7.11
CA ARG A 416 -0.18 13.07 7.53
C ARG A 416 0.81 13.51 6.47
N VAL A 417 1.84 14.22 6.91
CA VAL A 417 3.02 14.54 6.10
C VAL A 417 4.16 13.66 6.58
N LEU A 418 4.81 12.97 5.65
CA LEU A 418 6.04 12.21 5.89
C LEU A 418 7.22 13.09 5.50
N VAL A 419 8.23 13.11 6.36
CA VAL A 419 9.44 13.92 6.21
C VAL A 419 10.65 13.00 6.26
N ALA A 420 11.45 12.96 5.19
CA ALA A 420 12.70 12.23 5.18
C ALA A 420 13.78 13.04 5.93
N ASP A 421 14.20 12.55 7.08
CA ASP A 421 15.35 13.07 7.80
C ASP A 421 16.61 12.28 7.47
N LYS A 422 17.36 12.87 6.54
CA LYS A 422 18.63 12.36 6.09
C LYS A 422 19.70 12.32 7.18
N GLY A 423 19.74 13.32 8.07
CA GLY A 423 20.74 13.37 9.15
C GLY A 423 20.36 12.48 10.32
N GLY A 424 19.06 12.38 10.60
CA GLY A 424 18.47 11.49 11.60
C GLY A 424 18.30 10.05 11.12
N ARG A 425 18.63 9.76 9.86
CA ARG A 425 18.52 8.42 9.24
C ARG A 425 17.13 7.81 9.42
N SER A 426 16.11 8.66 9.33
CA SER A 426 14.75 8.30 9.71
C SER A 426 13.74 8.98 8.80
N VAL A 427 12.53 8.44 8.72
CA VAL A 427 11.38 9.09 8.11
C VAL A 427 10.37 9.40 9.20
N HIS A 428 10.04 10.67 9.39
CA HIS A 428 9.11 11.12 10.41
C HIS A 428 7.71 11.29 9.83
N LYS A 429 6.72 10.73 10.49
CA LYS A 429 5.31 10.93 10.19
C LYS A 429 4.77 12.02 11.10
N VAL A 430 4.32 13.11 10.50
CA VAL A 430 3.87 14.33 11.18
C VAL A 430 2.39 14.57 10.88
N CYS A 431 1.63 15.02 11.88
CA CYS A 431 0.26 15.45 11.69
C CYS A 431 0.22 16.77 10.91
N SER A 432 -0.47 16.80 9.77
CA SER A 432 -0.53 17.97 8.90
C SER A 432 -1.26 19.17 9.52
N LEU A 433 -2.09 18.94 10.54
CA LEU A 433 -2.87 19.97 11.23
C LEU A 433 -2.14 20.55 12.45
N THR A 434 -1.35 19.74 13.15
CA THR A 434 -0.75 20.13 14.44
C THR A 434 0.76 20.19 14.42
N GLY A 435 1.42 19.67 13.37
CA GLY A 435 2.87 19.56 13.32
C GLY A 435 3.46 18.52 14.28
N ARG A 436 2.61 17.78 15.01
CA ARG A 436 3.05 16.82 16.01
C ARG A 436 3.61 15.56 15.34
N LEU A 437 4.75 15.08 15.85
CA LEU A 437 5.31 13.79 15.48
C LEU A 437 4.38 12.65 15.92
N ILE A 438 3.97 11.82 14.97
CA ILE A 438 3.12 10.64 15.17
C ILE A 438 4.00 9.39 15.33
N ALA A 439 4.94 9.19 14.41
CA ALA A 439 5.81 8.01 14.36
C ALA A 439 7.11 8.34 13.60
N SER A 440 8.13 7.53 13.79
CA SER A 440 9.38 7.58 13.01
C SER A 440 9.74 6.18 12.52
N TYR A 441 10.27 6.10 11.30
CA TYR A 441 10.68 4.85 10.66
C TYR A 441 12.18 4.87 10.35
N PRO A 442 12.91 3.76 10.51
CA PRO A 442 12.46 2.49 11.08
C PRO A 442 12.09 2.62 12.57
N THR A 443 11.09 1.86 13.02
CA THR A 443 10.58 1.93 14.40
C THR A 443 11.63 1.36 15.35
N ALA A 444 12.05 2.15 16.36
CA ALA A 444 13.04 1.70 17.35
C ALA A 444 12.57 0.41 18.05
N GLY A 445 13.39 -0.64 17.99
CA GLY A 445 13.11 -1.95 18.60
C GLY A 445 12.73 -3.08 17.62
N ALA A 446 12.53 -2.79 16.33
CA ALA A 446 12.45 -3.83 15.30
C ALA A 446 13.87 -4.32 14.96
N ALA A 447 14.35 -5.35 15.67
CA ALA A 447 15.70 -5.88 15.52
C ALA A 447 16.06 -6.33 14.08
N ASP A 448 15.04 -6.61 13.25
CA ASP A 448 15.20 -7.11 11.88
C ASP A 448 14.80 -6.09 10.78
N SER A 449 14.45 -4.84 11.11
CA SER A 449 14.13 -3.85 10.08
C SER A 449 15.41 -3.26 9.45
N PRO A 450 15.54 -3.23 8.11
CA PRO A 450 16.67 -2.59 7.44
C PRO A 450 16.81 -1.14 7.90
N GLN A 451 18.03 -0.77 8.31
CA GLN A 451 18.32 0.58 8.76
C GLN A 451 18.41 1.51 7.55
N LEU A 452 17.77 2.68 7.65
CA LEU A 452 18.00 3.75 6.69
C LEU A 452 19.37 4.39 6.99
N GLN A 453 20.11 4.75 5.96
CA GLN A 453 21.41 5.40 6.04
C GLN A 453 21.35 6.86 5.60
N ARG A 454 20.62 7.14 4.53
CA ARG A 454 20.47 8.48 3.94
C ARG A 454 19.16 8.53 3.14
N PRO A 455 17.99 8.51 3.81
CA PRO A 455 16.70 8.60 3.14
C PRO A 455 16.58 9.93 2.40
N THR A 456 16.13 9.89 1.16
CA THR A 456 16.09 11.05 0.26
C THR A 456 14.70 11.29 -0.31
N GLY A 457 14.22 10.39 -1.17
CA GLY A 457 12.91 10.49 -1.80
C GLY A 457 11.84 9.73 -1.02
N LEU A 458 10.62 10.28 -1.01
CA LEU A 458 9.44 9.66 -0.43
C LEU A 458 8.29 9.62 -1.44
N ALA A 459 7.58 8.50 -1.48
CA ALA A 459 6.29 8.39 -2.16
C ALA A 459 5.34 7.53 -1.32
N VAL A 460 4.04 7.79 -1.42
CA VAL A 460 3.03 6.99 -0.72
C VAL A 460 1.97 6.53 -1.72
N ASP A 461 1.64 5.24 -1.68
CA ASP A 461 0.57 4.67 -2.51
C ASP A 461 -0.83 4.92 -1.91
N SER A 462 -1.89 4.65 -2.66
CA SER A 462 -3.27 4.86 -2.18
C SER A 462 -3.67 3.95 -1.00
N ARG A 463 -2.86 2.93 -0.69
CA ARG A 463 -3.01 1.99 0.42
C ARG A 463 -2.19 2.39 1.65
N GLY A 464 -1.43 3.49 1.57
CA GLY A 464 -0.59 3.96 2.66
C GLY A 464 0.75 3.24 2.79
N VAL A 465 1.20 2.49 1.77
CA VAL A 465 2.56 1.97 1.68
C VAL A 465 3.50 3.12 1.37
N VAL A 466 4.52 3.29 2.21
CA VAL A 466 5.54 4.34 2.08
C VAL A 466 6.76 3.76 1.36
N CYS A 467 7.08 4.31 0.20
CA CYS A 467 8.31 4.01 -0.52
C CYS A 467 9.37 5.05 -0.14
N VAL A 468 10.55 4.58 0.26
CA VAL A 468 11.68 5.40 0.68
C VAL A 468 12.90 5.00 -0.14
N SER A 469 13.50 5.93 -0.87
CA SER A 469 14.82 5.73 -1.42
C SER A 469 15.89 6.06 -0.38
N ASP A 470 16.88 5.19 -0.26
CA ASP A 470 18.04 5.36 0.59
C ASP A 470 19.30 5.50 -0.27
N SER A 471 19.68 6.75 -0.50
CA SER A 471 20.80 7.10 -1.38
C SER A 471 22.16 6.53 -0.93
N TRP A 472 22.35 6.26 0.36
CA TRP A 472 23.60 5.68 0.87
C TRP A 472 23.48 4.18 1.09
N GLY A 473 22.32 3.72 1.55
CA GLY A 473 21.99 2.30 1.64
C GLY A 473 21.90 1.61 0.28
N GLN A 474 21.87 2.36 -0.84
CA GLN A 474 21.74 1.81 -2.20
C GLN A 474 20.46 0.98 -2.38
N THR A 475 19.41 1.34 -1.63
CA THR A 475 18.17 0.59 -1.56
C THR A 475 16.95 1.48 -1.76
N VAL A 476 15.84 0.86 -2.13
CA VAL A 476 14.51 1.45 -2.03
C VAL A 476 13.67 0.54 -1.15
N GLN A 477 13.21 1.06 -0.03
CA GLN A 477 12.54 0.30 1.03
C GLN A 477 11.05 0.68 1.05
N LEU A 478 10.19 -0.33 1.12
CA LEU A 478 8.75 -0.17 1.19
C LEU A 478 8.30 -0.50 2.61
N PHE A 479 7.63 0.45 3.27
CA PHE A 479 7.14 0.32 4.63
C PHE A 479 5.61 0.40 4.68
N LEU A 480 5.01 -0.34 5.61
CA LEU A 480 3.62 -0.15 5.99
C LEU A 480 3.46 1.03 6.96
N ALA A 481 2.22 1.45 7.18
CA ALA A 481 1.90 2.52 8.11
C ALA A 481 2.29 2.24 9.58
N ASP A 482 2.47 0.96 9.95
CA ASP A 482 2.96 0.53 11.26
C ASP A 482 4.51 0.47 11.36
N GLY A 483 5.20 0.70 10.24
CA GLY A 483 6.67 0.67 10.14
C GLY A 483 7.25 -0.68 9.73
N SER A 484 6.42 -1.69 9.51
CA SER A 484 6.86 -2.98 9.02
C SER A 484 7.40 -2.87 7.59
N THR A 485 8.58 -3.41 7.32
CA THR A 485 9.12 -3.49 5.96
C THR A 485 8.39 -4.54 5.15
N VAL A 486 7.92 -4.15 3.95
CA VAL A 486 7.28 -5.04 2.97
C VAL A 486 8.31 -5.60 2.01
N HIS A 487 9.14 -4.71 1.44
CA HIS A 487 10.14 -5.06 0.44
C HIS A 487 11.36 -4.14 0.56
N VAL A 488 12.51 -4.68 0.18
CA VAL A 488 13.75 -3.94 -0.04
C VAL A 488 14.20 -4.25 -1.46
N LEU A 489 14.31 -3.22 -2.28
CA LEU A 489 14.94 -3.27 -3.60
C LEU A 489 16.36 -2.75 -3.44
N GLY A 490 17.30 -3.24 -4.23
CA GLY A 490 18.73 -2.92 -4.04
C GLY A 490 19.44 -3.94 -3.17
N ILE A 491 20.75 -3.76 -3.08
CA ILE A 491 21.61 -4.54 -2.19
C ILE A 491 22.22 -3.55 -1.21
N ASP A 492 21.96 -3.75 0.07
CA ASP A 492 22.36 -2.80 1.11
C ASP A 492 23.88 -2.53 1.07
N GLY A 493 24.23 -1.25 0.97
CA GLY A 493 25.61 -0.77 0.92
C GLY A 493 26.40 -1.12 -0.35
N GLN A 494 25.77 -1.74 -1.36
CA GLN A 494 26.46 -2.13 -2.60
C GLN A 494 25.95 -1.31 -3.80
N PRO A 495 26.70 -0.29 -4.24
CA PRO A 495 26.34 0.47 -5.44
C PRO A 495 26.50 -0.40 -6.68
N GLY A 496 25.57 -0.27 -7.64
CA GLY A 496 25.63 -1.01 -8.89
C GLY A 496 24.60 -0.60 -9.92
N GLY A 497 24.90 -0.88 -11.20
CA GLY A 497 24.05 -0.55 -12.35
C GLY A 497 23.20 -1.70 -12.89
N GLY A 498 23.31 -2.88 -12.27
CA GLY A 498 22.64 -4.12 -12.67
C GLY A 498 21.14 -4.13 -12.39
N GLU A 499 20.49 -5.25 -12.74
CA GLU A 499 19.08 -5.47 -12.44
C GLU A 499 18.86 -5.48 -10.92
N GLY A 500 17.93 -4.66 -10.45
CA GLY A 500 17.61 -4.54 -9.02
C GLY A 500 18.68 -3.89 -8.14
N GLN A 501 19.82 -3.43 -8.67
CA GLN A 501 20.83 -2.65 -7.92
C GLN A 501 20.59 -1.15 -8.10
N PHE A 502 21.16 -0.30 -7.25
CA PHE A 502 21.12 1.16 -7.41
C PHE A 502 22.50 1.77 -7.15
N ASP A 503 22.76 2.97 -7.66
CA ASP A 503 23.90 3.81 -7.29
C ASP A 503 23.45 5.24 -7.01
N GLY A 504 23.04 5.45 -5.77
CA GLY A 504 22.48 6.69 -5.26
C GLY A 504 21.02 6.90 -5.68
N PRO A 505 20.06 6.07 -5.26
CA PRO A 505 18.65 6.34 -5.53
C PRO A 505 18.23 7.66 -4.84
N GLN A 506 17.58 8.56 -5.59
CA GLN A 506 17.15 9.89 -5.14
C GLN A 506 15.62 10.02 -5.21
N GLY A 507 15.07 10.76 -6.17
CA GLY A 507 13.62 10.89 -6.32
C GLY A 507 12.91 9.55 -6.54
N VAL A 508 11.75 9.38 -5.90
CA VAL A 508 10.85 8.23 -6.11
C VAL A 508 9.45 8.73 -6.43
N GLY A 509 8.75 8.01 -7.30
CA GLY A 509 7.41 8.37 -7.73
C GLY A 509 6.55 7.13 -7.95
N LEU A 510 5.27 7.23 -7.58
CA LEU A 510 4.30 6.16 -7.77
C LEU A 510 3.26 6.60 -8.80
N LEU A 511 2.96 5.70 -9.72
CA LEU A 511 1.84 5.82 -10.65
C LEU A 511 0.88 4.66 -10.41
N GLU A 512 -0.39 4.97 -10.24
CA GLU A 512 -1.48 3.99 -10.18
C GLU A 512 -2.33 4.16 -11.44
N PRO A 513 -2.04 3.43 -12.53
CA PRO A 513 -2.71 3.65 -13.81
C PRO A 513 -4.22 3.37 -13.74
N ASP A 514 -4.59 2.39 -12.91
CA ASP A 514 -5.97 2.04 -12.63
C ASP A 514 -6.11 1.63 -11.15
N PRO A 515 -6.85 2.42 -10.33
CA PRO A 515 -7.12 2.10 -8.94
C PRO A 515 -7.80 0.75 -8.73
N LEU A 516 -8.53 0.24 -9.72
CA LEU A 516 -9.25 -1.04 -9.66
C LEU A 516 -8.37 -2.23 -10.04
N SER A 517 -7.35 -2.02 -10.88
CA SER A 517 -6.42 -3.08 -11.31
C SER A 517 -5.50 -3.57 -10.20
N GLY A 518 -5.29 -2.74 -9.16
CA GLY A 518 -4.31 -3.00 -8.12
C GLY A 518 -2.84 -2.86 -8.58
N GLN A 519 -2.58 -2.59 -9.86
CA GLN A 519 -1.22 -2.41 -10.38
C GLN A 519 -0.66 -1.04 -10.01
N ARG A 520 0.55 -1.03 -9.47
CA ARG A 520 1.29 0.20 -9.16
C ARG A 520 2.64 0.15 -9.85
N LEU A 521 3.03 1.27 -10.44
CA LEU A 521 4.35 1.43 -11.05
C LEU A 521 5.18 2.35 -10.15
N LEU A 522 6.33 1.87 -9.72
CA LEU A 522 7.31 2.62 -8.96
C LEU A 522 8.43 3.08 -9.89
N TYR A 523 8.67 4.37 -9.90
CA TYR A 523 9.76 5.02 -10.63
C TYR A 523 10.81 5.47 -9.63
N VAL A 524 12.06 5.10 -9.88
CA VAL A 524 13.21 5.46 -9.04
C VAL A 524 14.23 6.18 -9.89
N ALA A 525 14.54 7.43 -9.54
CA ALA A 525 15.68 8.15 -10.08
C ALA A 525 16.96 7.61 -9.46
N ASP A 526 17.84 7.06 -10.29
CA ASP A 526 19.10 6.46 -9.92
C ASP A 526 20.22 7.41 -10.35
N TRP A 527 20.71 8.20 -9.38
CA TRP A 527 21.51 9.41 -9.61
C TRP A 527 22.75 9.15 -10.44
N ARG A 528 23.65 8.28 -9.97
CA ARG A 528 24.95 8.05 -10.62
C ARG A 528 24.82 7.16 -11.84
N ASN A 529 23.80 6.31 -11.86
CA ASN A 529 23.47 5.51 -13.04
C ASN A 529 22.81 6.33 -14.16
N GLN A 530 22.50 7.62 -13.92
CA GLN A 530 21.87 8.54 -14.88
C GLN A 530 20.63 7.93 -15.55
N ALA A 531 19.82 7.25 -14.74
CA ALA A 531 18.71 6.45 -15.22
C ALA A 531 17.49 6.53 -14.30
N VAL A 532 16.30 6.32 -14.88
CA VAL A 532 15.07 6.07 -14.12
C VAL A 532 14.70 4.60 -14.26
N LYS A 533 14.57 3.88 -13.15
CA LYS A 533 14.16 2.47 -13.11
C LYS A 533 12.67 2.37 -12.83
N GLU A 534 11.94 1.63 -13.67
CA GLU A 534 10.51 1.36 -13.53
C GLU A 534 10.30 -0.05 -12.97
N PHE A 535 9.64 -0.14 -11.83
CA PHE A 535 9.27 -1.39 -11.17
C PHE A 535 7.75 -1.57 -11.15
N GLN A 536 7.30 -2.80 -11.33
CA GLN A 536 5.92 -3.18 -11.09
C GLN A 536 5.77 -3.66 -9.65
N LEU A 537 4.85 -3.06 -8.92
CA LEU A 537 4.43 -3.51 -7.59
C LEU A 537 3.06 -4.19 -7.73
N TYR A 538 2.96 -5.41 -7.22
CA TYR A 538 1.73 -6.22 -7.20
C TYR A 538 0.97 -6.05 -5.89
#